data_AF-M0QPE5-F1
#
_entry.id   AF-M0QPE5-F1
#
_cell.length_a   1.000
_cell.length_b   1.000
_cell.length_c   1.000
_cell.angle_alpha   90.00
_cell.angle_beta   90.00
_cell.angle_gamma   90.00
#
_symmetry.space_group_name_H-M   'P 1'
#
loop_
_entity.id
_entity.type
_entity.pdbx_description
1 polymer ?
#
loop_
_entity_poly.entity_id
_entity_poly.type
_entity_poly.pdbx_seq_one_letter_code
_entity_poly.pdbx_strand_id
1 'polypeptide(L)'
;MTSGGSHGGGPYDPQGTPPPTYGQQGQPGYGASGHETQNPGGAYGSGPGTYVPGSGPGGYGAPPPQTRVFPGGPVPGQPGSGAFPAQSPYSPAPGNTTYGAGAFGTPPPAEPASPQPPKKGGGGKAAIAIGAVVLALVAGGIGGVVGATVDNDSTSTSTASQDGPLGGDPNSQTAGQMEAPEGSVQDVAANVLPSVVSIDVVEGNQQGEGSGVILSDDGVIMTNNHVVSAGGSRPASNVSVSFADGSRAAAKVLGADPVSDIAVIKADKTGLKPITVGTSKNLAVGQDVIAVGSPLGLESTVTTGIISALNRPVSTSREAGTTSVIDAIQTDAAINPGNSGGALVNARGALIGVNTAIATLGGGQDTQGGSIGLGFAIPIDQAIRVANQLRETGRSTQAGLGVSVRPTSDSTTPGALISDVTAGGPAAKAGIPEGAVVTKVGDRTITSGDALVAAVRSHAPGDTVDITYTVRGAPKTAQVTLETLRVN
;
A
#
# COMPACT_ATOMS: atom_id res chain seq x y z
N MET A 1 12.96 -75.03 15.04
CA MET A 1 12.05 -74.94 13.88
C MET A 1 12.42 -73.63 13.17
N THR A 2 13.37 -73.62 12.21
CA THR A 2 13.17 -73.84 10.75
C THR A 2 12.29 -72.75 10.10
N SER A 3 12.61 -72.04 9.01
CA SER A 3 13.84 -71.85 8.17
C SER A 3 13.57 -70.67 7.19
N GLY A 4 14.49 -69.94 6.53
CA GLY A 4 15.97 -69.85 6.53
C GLY A 4 16.40 -68.37 6.70
N GLY A 5 17.40 -67.76 6.02
CA GLY A 5 18.43 -68.19 5.07
C GLY A 5 18.32 -67.55 3.67
N SER A 6 19.34 -67.03 2.97
CA SER A 6 20.72 -66.55 3.29
C SER A 6 21.36 -65.94 2.01
N HIS A 7 22.47 -65.19 2.14
CA HIS A 7 23.38 -64.65 1.09
C HIS A 7 22.87 -63.40 0.31
N GLY A 8 23.65 -62.33 0.06
CA GLY A 8 25.01 -61.98 0.50
C GLY A 8 26.02 -61.85 -0.67
N GLY A 9 26.76 -60.74 -0.74
CA GLY A 9 27.98 -60.66 -1.57
C GLY A 9 28.26 -59.38 -2.38
N GLY A 10 28.68 -58.30 -1.70
CA GLY A 10 29.87 -57.50 -2.07
C GLY A 10 29.88 -56.55 -3.30
N PRO A 11 30.88 -55.64 -3.40
CA PRO A 11 30.76 -54.41 -4.21
C PRO A 11 31.89 -54.17 -5.24
N TYR A 12 31.59 -53.47 -6.35
CA TYR A 12 32.57 -52.75 -7.18
C TYR A 12 31.94 -51.53 -7.88
N ASP A 13 32.79 -50.53 -8.18
CA ASP A 13 32.56 -49.16 -8.69
C ASP A 13 33.76 -48.83 -9.64
N PRO A 14 33.86 -47.73 -10.41
CA PRO A 14 32.90 -46.87 -11.15
C PRO A 14 33.17 -46.87 -12.70
N GLN A 15 32.55 -45.92 -13.42
CA GLN A 15 32.84 -45.38 -14.78
C GLN A 15 32.04 -45.93 -15.99
N GLY A 16 31.34 -45.01 -16.70
CA GLY A 16 30.67 -45.24 -17.98
C GLY A 16 30.13 -43.93 -18.60
N THR A 17 30.47 -43.65 -19.86
CA THR A 17 30.28 -42.39 -20.60
C THR A 17 28.89 -42.20 -21.25
N PRO A 18 28.51 -40.97 -21.68
CA PRO A 18 27.19 -40.69 -22.28
C PRO A 18 27.07 -41.01 -23.79
N PRO A 19 25.84 -41.23 -24.31
CA PRO A 19 25.55 -41.49 -25.73
C PRO A 19 25.32 -40.20 -26.58
N PRO A 20 25.23 -40.31 -27.93
CA PRO A 20 25.81 -39.28 -28.82
C PRO A 20 24.84 -38.35 -29.58
N THR A 21 25.46 -37.33 -30.19
CA THR A 21 24.92 -36.30 -31.09
C THR A 21 24.58 -36.82 -32.50
N TYR A 22 23.61 -36.17 -33.16
CA TYR A 22 23.46 -36.12 -34.63
C TYR A 22 23.33 -34.65 -35.08
N GLY A 23 23.75 -34.30 -36.30
CA GLY A 23 23.73 -32.88 -36.71
C GLY A 23 23.77 -32.60 -38.21
N GLN A 24 23.66 -31.29 -38.50
CA GLN A 24 24.12 -30.54 -39.68
C GLN A 24 23.64 -30.90 -41.10
N GLN A 25 22.88 -29.97 -41.68
CA GLN A 25 22.86 -29.49 -43.08
C GLN A 25 21.95 -28.23 -43.09
N GLY A 26 22.18 -27.14 -43.82
CA GLY A 26 23.24 -26.76 -44.75
C GLY A 26 22.71 -25.71 -45.76
N GLN A 27 23.10 -24.44 -45.59
CA GLN A 27 23.01 -23.22 -46.45
C GLN A 27 22.51 -23.32 -47.93
N PRO A 28 21.95 -22.24 -48.55
CA PRO A 28 22.65 -20.93 -48.67
C PRO A 28 21.78 -19.65 -48.73
N GLY A 29 22.43 -18.50 -48.90
CA GLY A 29 21.80 -17.21 -49.24
C GLY A 29 22.50 -16.48 -50.39
N TYR A 30 21.70 -15.76 -51.19
CA TYR A 30 21.98 -14.74 -52.21
C TYR A 30 20.61 -14.03 -52.43
N GLY A 31 20.44 -12.82 -52.98
CA GLY A 31 21.32 -11.80 -53.55
C GLY A 31 20.42 -10.65 -54.07
N ALA A 32 20.96 -9.50 -54.46
CA ALA A 32 20.16 -8.33 -54.84
C ALA A 32 20.02 -8.12 -56.37
N SER A 33 18.80 -7.87 -56.84
CA SER A 33 18.32 -7.22 -58.09
C SER A 33 16.83 -7.56 -58.22
N GLY A 34 15.90 -6.76 -58.74
CA GLY A 34 16.00 -5.55 -59.54
C GLY A 34 15.44 -5.82 -60.94
N HIS A 35 14.14 -5.62 -61.19
CA HIS A 35 13.56 -5.29 -62.51
C HIS A 35 12.08 -4.87 -62.43
N GLU A 36 11.75 -3.97 -63.37
CA GLU A 36 10.53 -3.21 -63.62
C GLU A 36 9.28 -3.96 -64.08
N THR A 37 8.14 -3.25 -63.97
CA THR A 37 6.93 -3.25 -64.84
C THR A 37 6.19 -4.57 -65.14
N GLN A 38 4.89 -4.59 -64.79
CA GLN A 38 3.84 -4.23 -65.77
C GLN A 38 2.45 -4.06 -65.13
N ASN A 39 1.74 -3.03 -65.59
CA ASN A 39 0.33 -2.75 -65.32
C ASN A 39 -0.48 -3.09 -66.58
N PRO A 40 -1.63 -3.77 -66.50
CA PRO A 40 -2.65 -3.73 -67.53
C PRO A 40 -3.94 -3.06 -67.00
N GLY A 41 -4.29 -1.91 -67.56
CA GLY A 41 -5.56 -1.22 -67.28
C GLY A 41 -6.57 -1.34 -68.42
N GLY A 42 -7.79 -0.85 -68.16
CA GLY A 42 -8.87 -0.68 -69.15
C GLY A 42 -10.02 -1.69 -69.01
N ALA A 43 -11.28 -1.35 -69.32
CA ALA A 43 -11.84 -0.05 -69.73
C ALA A 43 -13.40 -0.09 -69.63
N TYR A 44 -14.06 0.98 -70.11
CA TYR A 44 -15.52 1.13 -70.32
C TYR A 44 -16.37 1.37 -69.04
N GLY A 45 -17.37 2.27 -69.05
CA GLY A 45 -17.82 3.19 -70.10
C GLY A 45 -18.87 4.18 -69.57
N SER A 46 -19.02 5.33 -70.22
CA SER A 46 -19.87 6.45 -69.80
C SER A 46 -21.22 6.52 -70.54
N GLY A 47 -22.29 6.93 -69.86
CA GLY A 47 -23.61 7.19 -70.46
C GLY A 47 -24.64 7.71 -69.43
N PRO A 48 -25.53 8.68 -69.75
CA PRO A 48 -26.19 9.53 -68.74
C PRO A 48 -27.69 9.24 -68.52
N GLY A 49 -28.24 9.75 -67.42
CA GLY A 49 -29.69 9.80 -67.17
C GLY A 49 -30.09 10.81 -66.09
N THR A 50 -30.72 11.91 -66.49
CA THR A 50 -31.27 12.95 -65.61
C THR A 50 -32.80 12.90 -65.59
N TYR A 51 -33.41 12.90 -64.40
CA TYR A 51 -34.75 13.48 -64.19
C TYR A 51 -34.96 13.91 -62.73
N VAL A 52 -35.81 14.91 -62.52
CA VAL A 52 -35.99 15.70 -61.28
C VAL A 52 -37.50 15.92 -61.03
N PRO A 53 -37.97 15.78 -59.78
CA PRO A 53 -38.61 16.90 -59.06
C PRO A 53 -38.06 17.00 -57.61
N GLY A 54 -37.92 18.14 -56.91
CA GLY A 54 -38.68 19.40 -56.93
C GLY A 54 -39.93 19.29 -56.03
N SER A 55 -40.16 20.05 -54.94
CA SER A 55 -39.38 21.15 -54.34
C SER A 55 -39.91 21.58 -52.93
N GLY A 56 -38.98 21.74 -51.96
CA GLY A 56 -38.88 22.85 -50.96
C GLY A 56 -39.78 22.90 -49.70
N PRO A 57 -39.56 23.86 -48.76
CA PRO A 57 -38.38 24.72 -48.58
C PRO A 57 -37.91 24.99 -47.11
N GLY A 58 -36.75 25.64 -46.95
CA GLY A 58 -36.29 26.32 -45.71
C GLY A 58 -35.13 25.63 -44.96
N GLY A 59 -34.13 26.33 -44.39
CA GLY A 59 -33.84 27.77 -44.33
C GLY A 59 -32.83 28.07 -43.21
N TYR A 60 -31.65 28.61 -43.54
CA TYR A 60 -30.46 28.65 -42.67
C TYR A 60 -30.54 29.56 -41.44
N GLY A 61 -29.79 29.21 -40.38
CA GLY A 61 -29.46 30.08 -39.24
C GLY A 61 -28.00 29.94 -38.81
N ALA A 62 -27.26 31.05 -38.76
CA ALA A 62 -25.87 31.11 -38.31
C ALA A 62 -25.77 31.48 -36.81
N PRO A 63 -24.71 31.08 -36.08
CA PRO A 63 -24.52 31.47 -34.69
C PRO A 63 -24.02 32.93 -34.54
N PRO A 64 -24.57 33.73 -33.60
CA PRO A 64 -24.09 35.09 -33.32
C PRO A 64 -22.84 35.11 -32.40
N PRO A 65 -22.09 36.23 -32.37
CA PRO A 65 -20.83 36.34 -31.63
C PRO A 65 -20.98 36.65 -30.13
N GLN A 66 -19.86 36.54 -29.42
CA GLN A 66 -19.74 36.81 -27.98
C GLN A 66 -20.01 38.29 -27.63
N THR A 67 -20.69 38.53 -26.50
CA THR A 67 -20.28 39.43 -25.39
C THR A 67 -21.46 39.69 -24.43
N ARG A 68 -21.29 39.38 -23.14
CA ARG A 68 -21.98 40.09 -22.04
C ARG A 68 -21.05 40.21 -20.84
N VAL A 69 -20.75 41.46 -20.49
CA VAL A 69 -20.07 41.87 -19.27
C VAL A 69 -21.12 41.91 -18.15
N PHE A 70 -20.80 41.36 -16.97
CA PHE A 70 -21.59 41.57 -15.74
C PHE A 70 -21.04 42.80 -14.99
N PRO A 71 -21.89 43.74 -14.52
CA PRO A 71 -21.44 44.85 -13.67
C PRO A 71 -21.20 44.36 -12.23
N GLY A 72 -20.02 44.60 -11.68
CA GLY A 72 -19.72 44.35 -10.27
C GLY A 72 -20.14 45.50 -9.36
N GLY A 73 -20.78 45.20 -8.23
CA GLY A 73 -20.95 46.13 -7.11
C GLY A 73 -19.70 46.20 -6.21
N PRO A 74 -19.57 47.23 -5.36
CA PRO A 74 -18.33 47.49 -4.62
C PRO A 74 -18.22 46.70 -3.31
N VAL A 75 -17.02 46.21 -3.00
CA VAL A 75 -16.61 45.78 -1.65
C VAL A 75 -15.23 46.38 -1.34
N PRO A 76 -14.95 46.94 -0.14
CA PRO A 76 -13.74 47.73 0.10
C PRO A 76 -12.61 46.94 0.78
N GLY A 77 -11.36 47.25 0.41
CA GLY A 77 -10.22 47.24 1.33
C GLY A 77 -9.24 46.05 1.25
N GLN A 78 -8.13 46.24 0.51
CA GLN A 78 -6.86 45.58 0.81
C GLN A 78 -5.66 46.49 0.42
N PRO A 79 -4.55 46.55 1.20
CA PRO A 79 -3.44 47.48 0.93
C PRO A 79 -2.54 47.08 -0.25
N GLY A 80 -1.84 48.06 -0.81
CA GLY A 80 -1.16 47.96 -2.12
C GLY A 80 0.18 47.22 -2.15
N SER A 81 0.54 46.79 -3.36
CA SER A 81 1.78 46.08 -3.72
C SER A 81 2.95 47.03 -4.04
N GLY A 82 4.11 46.81 -3.41
CA GLY A 82 5.40 47.36 -3.85
C GLY A 82 6.02 46.55 -4.99
N ALA A 83 6.82 47.19 -5.84
CA ALA A 83 7.40 46.58 -7.05
C ALA A 83 8.75 45.88 -6.80
N PHE A 84 9.00 44.81 -7.57
CA PHE A 84 10.33 44.20 -7.74
C PHE A 84 10.68 44.09 -9.24
N PRO A 85 11.95 44.29 -9.64
CA PRO A 85 12.37 44.29 -11.05
C PRO A 85 12.55 42.87 -11.64
N ALA A 86 12.51 42.80 -12.97
CA ALA A 86 12.46 41.56 -13.76
C ALA A 86 13.80 40.79 -13.85
N GLN A 87 13.69 39.47 -14.10
CA GLN A 87 14.82 38.56 -14.36
C GLN A 87 15.16 38.46 -15.86
N SER A 88 16.44 38.20 -16.17
CA SER A 88 16.98 38.01 -17.53
C SER A 88 16.78 36.58 -18.08
N PRO A 89 16.77 36.38 -19.42
CA PRO A 89 16.49 35.09 -20.04
C PRO A 89 17.67 34.10 -20.12
N TYR A 90 17.31 32.86 -20.45
CA TYR A 90 18.08 31.61 -20.39
C TYR A 90 19.07 31.38 -21.55
N SER A 91 20.13 30.60 -21.31
CA SER A 91 21.08 30.09 -22.33
C SER A 91 21.29 28.57 -22.18
N PRO A 92 21.48 27.81 -23.28
CA PRO A 92 21.48 26.34 -23.27
C PRO A 92 22.85 25.69 -22.96
N ALA A 93 22.81 24.43 -22.52
CA ALA A 93 23.97 23.65 -22.10
C ALA A 93 24.63 22.82 -23.25
N PRO A 94 25.94 22.51 -23.16
CA PRO A 94 26.59 21.54 -24.03
C PRO A 94 27.20 20.32 -23.29
N GLY A 95 27.13 19.16 -23.95
CA GLY A 95 28.34 18.38 -24.27
C GLY A 95 28.88 17.36 -23.25
N ASN A 96 28.46 16.11 -23.42
CA ASN A 96 29.07 14.87 -22.90
C ASN A 96 30.60 14.76 -23.09
N THR A 97 31.34 14.34 -22.06
CA THR A 97 32.69 13.73 -22.20
C THR A 97 32.94 12.57 -21.22
N THR A 98 33.51 11.50 -21.78
CA THR A 98 33.95 10.27 -21.13
C THR A 98 35.05 10.48 -20.08
N TYR A 99 35.00 9.73 -18.96
CA TYR A 99 36.11 9.62 -18.01
C TYR A 99 36.69 8.21 -17.95
N GLY A 100 38.02 8.11 -18.10
CA GLY A 100 38.79 6.87 -17.98
C GLY A 100 39.31 6.62 -16.56
N ALA A 101 39.81 5.40 -16.33
CA ALA A 101 40.33 4.96 -15.03
C ALA A 101 41.66 5.63 -14.64
N GLY A 102 41.87 5.87 -13.33
CA GLY A 102 43.14 6.40 -12.82
C GLY A 102 43.29 6.38 -11.29
N ALA A 103 44.09 5.41 -10.81
CA ALA A 103 44.92 5.40 -9.60
C ALA A 103 44.31 5.63 -8.18
N PHE A 104 44.85 4.86 -7.23
CA PHE A 104 44.52 4.82 -5.80
C PHE A 104 44.95 6.09 -5.03
N GLY A 105 44.14 6.48 -4.03
CA GLY A 105 44.50 7.46 -2.99
C GLY A 105 43.96 7.03 -1.61
N THR A 106 44.78 7.15 -0.57
CA THR A 106 44.47 6.71 0.81
C THR A 106 43.61 7.73 1.58
N PRO A 107 42.76 7.30 2.54
CA PRO A 107 41.98 8.21 3.38
C PRO A 107 42.86 8.97 4.40
N PRO A 108 42.48 10.18 4.83
CA PRO A 108 43.21 10.98 5.81
C PRO A 108 43.05 10.48 7.26
N PRO A 109 43.95 10.86 8.20
CA PRO A 109 43.95 10.36 9.58
C PRO A 109 42.87 11.02 10.47
N ALA A 110 42.45 10.31 11.52
CA ALA A 110 41.53 10.82 12.54
C ALA A 110 42.22 11.79 13.52
N GLU A 111 41.46 12.79 14.02
CA GLU A 111 41.94 13.73 15.04
C GLU A 111 42.03 13.09 16.46
N PRO A 112 42.98 13.52 17.31
CA PRO A 112 43.09 13.02 18.69
C PRO A 112 42.08 13.66 19.65
N ALA A 113 41.54 12.87 20.57
CA ALA A 113 40.66 13.34 21.65
C ALA A 113 41.38 14.24 22.66
N SER A 114 40.69 15.27 23.17
CA SER A 114 41.22 16.22 24.15
C SER A 114 41.32 15.62 25.58
N PRO A 115 42.36 15.94 26.37
CA PRO A 115 42.56 15.35 27.69
C PRO A 115 41.76 16.04 28.82
N GLN A 116 41.21 15.25 29.74
CA GLN A 116 40.63 15.76 31.00
C GLN A 116 41.71 16.16 32.03
N PRO A 117 41.47 17.19 32.86
CA PRO A 117 42.40 17.60 33.91
C PRO A 117 42.36 16.68 35.16
N PRO A 118 43.48 16.55 35.90
CA PRO A 118 43.60 15.59 36.99
C PRO A 118 42.92 16.03 38.30
N LYS A 119 42.32 15.06 39.01
CA LYS A 119 41.81 15.25 40.38
C LYS A 119 42.96 15.41 41.38
N LYS A 120 42.99 16.53 42.12
CA LYS A 120 43.76 16.66 43.38
C LYS A 120 42.84 16.44 44.58
N GLY A 121 43.30 15.65 45.53
CA GLY A 121 42.68 15.55 46.87
C GLY A 121 43.17 16.64 47.81
N GLY A 122 42.53 16.76 48.98
CA GLY A 122 42.88 17.70 50.03
C GLY A 122 41.63 18.14 50.80
N GLY A 123 41.53 17.75 52.08
CA GLY A 123 40.34 18.03 52.89
C GLY A 123 40.28 19.44 53.48
N GLY A 124 39.17 19.72 54.15
CA GLY A 124 39.00 20.89 55.03
C GLY A 124 38.00 21.93 54.53
N LYS A 125 36.76 21.85 55.05
CA LYS A 125 35.84 22.98 55.35
C LYS A 125 34.49 22.50 55.92
N ALA A 126 34.53 21.73 57.00
CA ALA A 126 33.37 21.49 57.85
C ALA A 126 33.06 22.76 58.69
N ALA A 127 32.52 23.79 58.03
CA ALA A 127 32.17 25.07 58.67
C ALA A 127 31.01 25.84 58.00
N ILE A 128 30.65 25.52 56.74
CA ILE A 128 29.65 26.31 55.98
C ILE A 128 28.23 25.70 56.06
N ALA A 129 28.11 24.40 56.37
CA ALA A 129 26.82 23.70 56.38
C ALA A 129 25.83 24.13 57.48
N ILE A 130 26.31 24.74 58.58
CA ILE A 130 25.45 25.09 59.74
C ILE A 130 24.72 26.43 59.52
N GLY A 131 25.31 27.38 58.78
CA GLY A 131 24.73 28.71 58.57
C GLY A 131 23.45 28.72 57.70
N ALA A 132 23.38 27.84 56.70
CA ALA A 132 22.25 27.79 55.76
C ALA A 132 20.96 27.25 56.41
N VAL A 133 21.08 26.31 57.34
CA VAL A 133 19.92 25.66 58.00
C VAL A 133 19.20 26.61 58.96
N VAL A 134 19.94 27.45 59.69
CA VAL A 134 19.35 28.42 60.63
C VAL A 134 18.57 29.52 59.88
N LEU A 135 19.08 30.00 58.75
CA LEU A 135 18.40 30.99 57.91
C LEU A 135 17.09 30.44 57.30
N ALA A 136 17.07 29.18 56.88
CA ALA A 136 15.86 28.53 56.36
C ALA A 136 14.76 28.39 57.42
N LEU A 137 15.11 28.04 58.66
CA LEU A 137 14.15 27.88 59.76
C LEU A 137 13.51 29.20 60.20
N VAL A 138 14.27 30.31 60.23
CA VAL A 138 13.73 31.63 60.58
C VAL A 138 12.78 32.15 59.50
N ALA A 139 13.11 31.95 58.22
CA ALA A 139 12.23 32.34 57.11
C ALA A 139 10.90 31.55 57.11
N GLY A 140 10.95 30.23 57.34
CA GLY A 140 9.75 29.39 57.45
C GLY A 140 8.86 29.75 58.65
N GLY A 141 9.47 30.06 59.81
CA GLY A 141 8.73 30.40 61.03
C GLY A 141 7.90 31.68 60.93
N ILE A 142 8.43 32.72 60.26
CA ILE A 142 7.71 34.00 60.10
C ILE A 142 6.61 33.88 59.03
N GLY A 143 6.86 33.17 57.92
CA GLY A 143 5.85 32.95 56.89
C GLY A 143 4.64 32.14 57.37
N GLY A 144 4.85 31.09 58.17
CA GLY A 144 3.79 30.23 58.67
C GLY A 144 2.78 30.91 59.60
N VAL A 145 3.22 31.89 60.39
CA VAL A 145 2.34 32.62 61.33
C VAL A 145 1.46 33.64 60.61
N VAL A 146 1.97 34.32 59.57
CA VAL A 146 1.19 35.29 58.78
C VAL A 146 0.13 34.60 57.93
N GLY A 147 0.45 33.45 57.33
CA GLY A 147 -0.50 32.69 56.50
C GLY A 147 -1.72 32.17 57.28
N ALA A 148 -1.53 31.73 58.52
CA ALA A 148 -2.58 31.14 59.35
C ALA A 148 -3.62 32.15 59.92
N THR A 149 -3.39 33.46 59.76
CA THR A 149 -4.27 34.51 60.31
C THR A 149 -5.13 35.23 59.28
N VAL A 150 -5.01 34.88 57.99
CA VAL A 150 -5.82 35.48 56.90
C VAL A 150 -6.99 34.58 56.47
N ASP A 151 -7.07 33.36 57.01
CA ASP A 151 -8.00 32.30 56.59
C ASP A 151 -9.32 32.31 57.40
N ASN A 152 -9.83 33.51 57.71
CA ASN A 152 -11.02 33.69 58.54
C ASN A 152 -11.74 35.03 58.27
N ASP A 153 -12.12 35.29 57.02
CA ASP A 153 -13.39 36.02 56.77
C ASP A 153 -13.92 35.85 55.33
N SER A 154 -15.25 35.87 55.21
CA SER A 154 -16.02 36.11 53.97
C SER A 154 -16.01 35.04 52.84
N THR A 155 -16.85 34.03 53.04
CA THR A 155 -17.82 33.45 52.09
C THR A 155 -17.92 34.08 50.67
N SER A 156 -17.58 33.26 49.67
CA SER A 156 -18.12 33.20 48.30
C SER A 156 -17.85 34.31 47.26
N THR A 157 -17.61 33.79 46.04
CA THR A 157 -17.74 34.46 44.73
C THR A 157 -16.52 35.22 44.19
N SER A 158 -15.48 34.47 43.80
CA SER A 158 -14.79 34.68 42.52
C SER A 158 -13.93 33.46 42.19
N THR A 159 -14.46 32.54 41.36
CA THR A 159 -13.62 31.65 40.56
C THR A 159 -12.89 32.51 39.53
N ALA A 160 -11.77 33.08 39.92
CA ALA A 160 -10.85 33.72 39.01
C ALA A 160 -10.14 32.63 38.20
N SER A 161 -10.64 32.38 37.00
CA SER A 161 -9.93 31.62 35.97
C SER A 161 -8.50 32.10 35.90
N GLN A 162 -7.52 31.20 36.00
CA GLN A 162 -6.13 31.53 35.69
C GLN A 162 -5.94 31.62 34.18
N ASP A 163 -6.61 32.59 33.56
CA ASP A 163 -6.23 33.09 32.25
C ASP A 163 -4.98 33.96 32.44
N GLY A 164 -3.84 33.45 31.95
CA GLY A 164 -2.65 34.29 31.81
C GLY A 164 -2.89 35.41 30.78
N PRO A 165 -1.96 36.36 30.61
CA PRO A 165 -2.09 37.46 29.65
C PRO A 165 -2.13 37.03 28.16
N LEU A 166 -2.10 35.72 27.88
CA LEU A 166 -2.27 35.11 26.56
C LEU A 166 -3.58 34.31 26.42
N GLY A 167 -4.43 34.31 27.46
CA GLY A 167 -5.53 33.37 27.64
C GLY A 167 -5.07 32.02 28.20
N GLY A 168 -5.89 31.38 29.03
CA GLY A 168 -5.74 29.99 29.39
C GLY A 168 -6.38 29.08 28.34
N ASP A 169 -5.82 27.90 28.14
CA ASP A 169 -6.48 26.85 27.36
C ASP A 169 -7.69 26.32 28.16
N PRO A 170 -8.93 26.31 27.63
CA PRO A 170 -10.07 25.70 28.32
C PRO A 170 -9.86 24.22 28.67
N ASN A 171 -8.96 23.49 27.97
CA ASN A 171 -8.58 22.12 28.33
C ASN A 171 -7.59 22.04 29.50
N SER A 172 -6.96 23.15 29.93
CA SER A 172 -5.93 23.14 30.99
C SER A 172 -6.45 22.81 32.39
N GLN A 173 -7.78 22.81 32.60
CA GLN A 173 -8.39 22.55 33.92
C GLN A 173 -8.89 21.11 34.10
N THR A 174 -8.87 20.27 33.06
CA THR A 174 -9.24 18.85 33.19
C THR A 174 -8.00 18.03 33.54
N ALA A 175 -8.02 17.34 34.69
CA ALA A 175 -6.91 16.52 35.17
C ALA A 175 -6.75 15.17 34.41
N GLY A 176 -7.01 15.17 33.11
CA GLY A 176 -7.02 13.99 32.24
C GLY A 176 -7.37 14.37 30.80
N GLN A 177 -7.21 13.40 29.89
CA GLN A 177 -7.70 13.51 28.50
C GLN A 177 -9.20 13.82 28.51
N MET A 178 -9.65 14.72 27.63
CA MET A 178 -11.08 14.92 27.39
C MET A 178 -11.70 13.60 26.95
N GLU A 179 -12.81 13.21 27.58
CA GLU A 179 -13.54 12.00 27.22
C GLU A 179 -14.02 12.11 25.77
N ALA A 180 -13.73 11.09 24.97
CA ALA A 180 -13.96 11.12 23.54
C ALA A 180 -15.47 11.22 23.26
N PRO A 181 -15.94 12.22 22.48
CA PRO A 181 -17.34 12.25 22.07
C PRO A 181 -17.71 10.97 21.30
N GLU A 182 -18.86 10.38 21.58
CA GLU A 182 -19.33 9.15 20.92
C GLU A 182 -19.30 9.30 19.39
N GLY A 183 -18.72 8.32 18.68
CA GLY A 183 -18.58 8.33 17.23
C GLY A 183 -17.53 9.30 16.68
N SER A 184 -16.75 9.97 17.54
CA SER A 184 -15.57 10.72 17.12
C SER A 184 -14.43 9.80 16.68
N VAL A 185 -13.45 10.35 15.95
CA VAL A 185 -12.20 9.64 15.62
C VAL A 185 -11.47 9.17 16.87
N GLN A 186 -11.52 9.95 17.97
CA GLN A 186 -10.89 9.60 19.24
C GLN A 186 -11.55 8.38 19.90
N ASP A 187 -12.88 8.28 19.85
CA ASP A 187 -13.66 7.14 20.35
C ASP A 187 -13.40 5.88 19.50
N VAL A 188 -13.42 6.02 18.17
CA VAL A 188 -13.08 4.92 17.26
C VAL A 188 -11.63 4.46 17.47
N ALA A 189 -10.69 5.37 17.64
CA ALA A 189 -9.30 5.06 17.94
C ALA A 189 -9.17 4.30 19.27
N ALA A 190 -9.74 4.81 20.37
CA ALA A 190 -9.73 4.14 21.67
C ALA A 190 -10.30 2.71 21.60
N ASN A 191 -11.29 2.49 20.74
CA ASN A 191 -11.87 1.17 20.50
C ASN A 191 -11.02 0.24 19.62
N VAL A 192 -10.35 0.76 18.59
CA VAL A 192 -9.60 -0.04 17.60
C VAL A 192 -8.15 -0.31 18.01
N LEU A 193 -7.49 0.64 18.67
CA LEU A 193 -6.07 0.56 19.04
C LEU A 193 -5.68 -0.74 19.79
N PRO A 194 -6.47 -1.26 20.76
CA PRO A 194 -6.13 -2.52 21.44
C PRO A 194 -6.22 -3.78 20.56
N SER A 195 -6.77 -3.66 19.34
CA SER A 195 -6.89 -4.74 18.36
C SER A 195 -5.81 -4.69 17.27
N VAL A 196 -4.89 -3.72 17.33
CA VAL A 196 -3.76 -3.54 16.40
C VAL A 196 -2.45 -3.73 17.16
N VAL A 197 -1.47 -4.37 16.52
CA VAL A 197 -0.18 -4.74 17.10
C VAL A 197 0.99 -4.32 16.21
N SER A 198 2.17 -4.14 16.80
CA SER A 198 3.44 -4.08 16.06
C SER A 198 3.95 -5.50 15.80
N ILE A 199 4.52 -5.72 14.62
CA ILE A 199 5.15 -6.98 14.22
C ILE A 199 6.59 -6.69 13.83
N ASP A 200 7.50 -7.28 14.60
CA ASP A 200 8.94 -7.20 14.43
C ASP A 200 9.47 -8.58 13.99
N VAL A 201 10.24 -8.62 12.91
CA VAL A 201 10.73 -9.85 12.29
C VAL A 201 12.24 -9.77 12.11
N VAL A 202 12.97 -10.79 12.59
CA VAL A 202 14.43 -10.82 12.53
C VAL A 202 14.91 -12.16 11.96
N GLU A 203 15.49 -12.12 10.76
CA GLU A 203 16.05 -13.30 10.09
C GLU A 203 17.47 -13.01 9.59
N GLY A 204 18.46 -13.39 10.41
CA GLY A 204 19.88 -13.08 10.16
C GLY A 204 20.13 -11.57 10.19
N ASN A 205 20.50 -11.01 9.04
CA ASN A 205 20.71 -9.57 8.86
C ASN A 205 19.47 -8.85 8.31
N GLN A 206 18.41 -9.57 7.96
CA GLN A 206 17.16 -8.97 7.47
C GLN A 206 16.23 -8.64 8.64
N GLN A 207 15.58 -7.49 8.53
CA GLN A 207 14.58 -7.02 9.48
C GLN A 207 13.30 -6.65 8.71
N GLY A 208 12.17 -7.19 9.16
CA GLY A 208 10.84 -6.80 8.70
C GLY A 208 10.11 -6.10 9.84
N GLU A 209 9.49 -4.96 9.55
CA GLU A 209 8.68 -4.21 10.50
C GLU A 209 7.32 -3.90 9.87
N GLY A 210 6.26 -4.06 10.64
CA GLY A 210 4.92 -3.71 10.22
C GLY A 210 3.92 -3.77 11.36
N SER A 211 2.65 -3.72 10.99
CA SER A 211 1.51 -3.83 11.89
C SER A 211 0.78 -5.15 11.66
N GLY A 212 -0.07 -5.53 12.61
CA GLY A 212 -1.02 -6.62 12.47
C GLY A 212 -2.36 -6.28 13.11
N VAL A 213 -3.39 -7.04 12.74
CA VAL A 213 -4.75 -6.90 13.29
C VAL A 213 -5.17 -8.22 13.95
N ILE A 214 -5.58 -8.13 15.22
CA ILE A 214 -6.00 -9.28 16.02
C ILE A 214 -7.39 -9.76 15.54
N LEU A 215 -7.47 -11.04 15.17
CA LEU A 215 -8.68 -11.72 14.72
C LEU A 215 -9.32 -12.62 15.79
N SER A 216 -8.58 -13.00 16.84
CA SER A 216 -9.11 -13.81 17.95
C SER A 216 -8.48 -13.43 19.29
N ASP A 217 -9.23 -13.71 20.35
CA ASP A 217 -8.84 -13.50 21.74
C ASP A 217 -7.62 -14.36 22.15
N ASP A 218 -7.46 -15.50 21.49
CA ASP A 218 -6.40 -16.47 21.72
C ASP A 218 -5.09 -16.23 20.92
N GLY A 219 -5.00 -15.16 20.12
CA GLY A 219 -3.72 -14.75 19.49
C GLY A 219 -3.58 -14.95 17.98
N VAL A 220 -4.64 -15.21 17.22
CA VAL A 220 -4.57 -15.19 15.74
C VAL A 220 -4.55 -13.73 15.25
N ILE A 221 -3.55 -13.39 14.45
CA ILE A 221 -3.31 -12.04 13.92
C ILE A 221 -3.14 -12.12 12.39
N MET A 222 -3.79 -11.21 11.67
CA MET A 222 -3.61 -11.00 10.23
C MET A 222 -2.64 -9.84 9.98
N THR A 223 -1.81 -9.96 8.95
CA THR A 223 -0.87 -8.92 8.50
C THR A 223 -0.59 -9.10 7.00
N ASN A 224 0.32 -8.32 6.42
CA ASN A 224 0.76 -8.55 5.04
C ASN A 224 1.80 -9.67 4.94
N ASN A 225 1.87 -10.33 3.79
CA ASN A 225 2.92 -11.33 3.51
C ASN A 225 4.31 -10.69 3.57
N HIS A 226 4.49 -9.50 2.98
CA HIS A 226 5.79 -8.84 2.93
C HIS A 226 6.35 -8.45 4.31
N VAL A 227 5.49 -8.27 5.33
CA VAL A 227 5.92 -8.01 6.72
C VAL A 227 6.57 -9.27 7.31
N VAL A 228 5.95 -10.44 7.14
CA VAL A 228 6.43 -11.70 7.72
C VAL A 228 7.45 -12.45 6.86
N SER A 229 7.74 -11.98 5.64
CA SER A 229 8.74 -12.60 4.76
C SER A 229 10.11 -11.93 4.79
N ALA A 230 10.28 -10.83 5.54
CA ALA A 230 11.57 -10.17 5.83
C ALA A 230 12.50 -9.97 4.61
N GLY A 231 11.94 -9.59 3.45
CA GLY A 231 12.73 -9.40 2.22
C GLY A 231 13.26 -10.69 1.58
N GLY A 232 12.79 -11.86 2.00
CA GLY A 232 13.06 -13.17 1.39
C GLY A 232 11.80 -13.86 0.88
N SER A 233 11.99 -14.96 0.14
CA SER A 233 10.91 -15.74 -0.48
C SER A 233 10.25 -16.77 0.45
N ARG A 234 10.40 -16.63 1.78
CA ARG A 234 9.88 -17.57 2.79
C ARG A 234 9.36 -16.81 4.01
N PRO A 235 8.37 -17.35 4.75
CA PRO A 235 7.99 -16.81 6.05
C PRO A 235 9.14 -16.94 7.05
N ALA A 236 9.36 -15.89 7.83
CA ALA A 236 10.47 -15.80 8.77
C ALA A 236 10.31 -16.72 9.97
N SER A 237 11.46 -17.19 10.47
CA SER A 237 11.54 -18.14 11.59
C SER A 237 11.27 -17.52 12.96
N ASN A 238 11.54 -16.21 13.14
CA ASN A 238 11.34 -15.48 14.39
C ASN A 238 10.46 -14.25 14.17
N VAL A 239 9.24 -14.30 14.70
CA VAL A 239 8.30 -13.17 14.70
C VAL A 239 8.05 -12.77 16.15
N SER A 240 8.21 -11.49 16.46
CA SER A 240 7.88 -10.87 17.74
C SER A 240 6.68 -9.94 17.54
N VAL A 241 5.74 -9.96 18.47
CA VAL A 241 4.55 -9.11 18.46
C VAL A 241 4.56 -8.21 19.70
N SER A 242 4.45 -6.90 19.51
CA SER A 242 4.26 -5.93 20.60
C SER A 242 2.80 -5.46 20.63
N PHE A 243 2.18 -5.49 21.81
CA PHE A 243 0.76 -5.17 22.01
C PHE A 243 0.57 -3.77 22.59
N ALA A 244 -0.65 -3.22 22.47
CA ALA A 244 -1.00 -1.89 22.98
C ALA A 244 -0.86 -1.72 24.52
N ASP A 245 -0.73 -2.82 25.28
CA ASP A 245 -0.42 -2.81 26.72
C ASP A 245 1.09 -2.78 27.02
N GLY A 246 1.94 -2.65 26.00
CA GLY A 246 3.40 -2.65 26.10
C GLY A 246 4.04 -4.03 26.28
N SER A 247 3.25 -5.10 26.40
CA SER A 247 3.78 -6.47 26.49
C SER A 247 4.21 -6.99 25.11
N ARG A 248 5.02 -8.05 25.12
CA ARG A 248 5.50 -8.74 23.90
C ARG A 248 5.28 -10.25 23.99
N ALA A 249 5.04 -10.87 22.85
CA ALA A 249 4.99 -12.33 22.71
C ALA A 249 5.70 -12.78 21.42
N ALA A 250 6.24 -14.00 21.44
CA ALA A 250 6.69 -14.66 20.21
C ALA A 250 5.46 -15.10 19.38
N ALA A 251 5.62 -15.17 18.07
CA ALA A 251 4.59 -15.65 17.16
C ALA A 251 5.15 -16.64 16.12
N LYS A 252 4.25 -17.49 15.61
CA LYS A 252 4.51 -18.43 14.51
C LYS A 252 3.66 -18.06 13.31
N VAL A 253 4.22 -18.10 12.10
CA VAL A 253 3.42 -17.97 10.88
C VAL A 253 2.61 -19.25 10.67
N LEU A 254 1.28 -19.12 10.58
CA LEU A 254 0.38 -20.23 10.25
C LEU A 254 0.31 -20.48 8.74
N GLY A 255 0.34 -19.40 7.96
CA GLY A 255 0.40 -19.41 6.50
C GLY A 255 0.57 -18.00 5.95
N ALA A 256 1.07 -17.91 4.72
CA ALA A 256 1.21 -16.66 3.98
C ALA A 256 0.92 -16.86 2.49
N ASP A 257 0.31 -15.86 1.86
CA ASP A 257 -0.03 -15.82 0.44
C ASP A 257 0.63 -14.60 -0.22
N PRO A 258 1.74 -14.79 -0.98
CA PRO A 258 2.39 -13.72 -1.73
C PRO A 258 1.52 -13.10 -2.84
N VAL A 259 0.46 -13.78 -3.31
CA VAL A 259 -0.39 -13.34 -4.44
C VAL A 259 -1.49 -12.37 -3.99
N SER A 260 -1.96 -12.47 -2.75
CA SER A 260 -2.85 -11.49 -2.14
C SER A 260 -2.14 -10.53 -1.18
N ASP A 261 -0.86 -10.77 -0.90
CA ASP A 261 -0.07 -10.08 0.15
C ASP A 261 -0.72 -10.15 1.54
N ILE A 262 -1.22 -11.33 1.93
CA ILE A 262 -1.82 -11.58 3.25
C ILE A 262 -1.06 -12.71 3.95
N ALA A 263 -0.84 -12.56 5.25
CA ALA A 263 -0.35 -13.61 6.12
C ALA A 263 -1.14 -13.69 7.42
N VAL A 264 -1.10 -14.86 8.06
CA VAL A 264 -1.67 -15.11 9.37
C VAL A 264 -0.60 -15.66 10.29
N ILE A 265 -0.46 -15.03 11.45
CA ILE A 265 0.42 -15.45 12.53
C ILE A 265 -0.37 -15.81 13.78
N LYS A 266 0.27 -16.58 14.66
CA LYS A 266 -0.26 -17.00 15.96
C LYS A 266 0.72 -16.56 17.04
N ALA A 267 0.35 -15.54 17.80
CA ALA A 267 1.11 -15.10 18.97
C ALA A 267 0.84 -15.99 20.18
N ASP A 268 1.85 -16.15 21.04
CA ASP A 268 1.76 -16.86 22.31
C ASP A 268 1.19 -15.94 23.41
N LYS A 269 -0.05 -15.47 23.20
CA LYS A 269 -0.79 -14.62 24.14
C LYS A 269 -2.30 -14.79 23.97
N THR A 270 -3.02 -14.80 25.09
CA THR A 270 -4.50 -14.89 25.14
C THR A 270 -5.10 -13.68 25.86
N GLY A 271 -6.44 -13.57 25.87
CA GLY A 271 -7.15 -12.45 26.48
C GLY A 271 -7.06 -11.16 25.66
N LEU A 272 -6.81 -11.27 24.36
CA LEU A 272 -6.73 -10.14 23.44
C LEU A 272 -8.12 -9.61 23.06
N LYS A 273 -8.20 -8.37 22.57
CA LYS A 273 -9.41 -7.78 21.96
C LYS A 273 -9.37 -8.04 20.44
N PRO A 274 -10.25 -8.88 19.87
CA PRO A 274 -10.39 -8.99 18.43
C PRO A 274 -10.99 -7.71 17.84
N ILE A 275 -10.60 -7.37 16.61
CA ILE A 275 -11.25 -6.28 15.89
C ILE A 275 -12.66 -6.68 15.44
N THR A 276 -13.57 -5.70 15.37
CA THR A 276 -14.85 -5.89 14.68
C THR A 276 -14.61 -5.94 13.17
N VAL A 277 -14.83 -7.10 12.56
CA VAL A 277 -14.73 -7.26 11.10
C VAL A 277 -15.96 -6.66 10.41
N GLY A 278 -15.75 -5.76 9.45
CA GLY A 278 -16.78 -5.17 8.60
C GLY A 278 -16.93 -5.88 7.26
N THR A 279 -17.25 -5.13 6.21
CA THR A 279 -17.29 -5.61 4.82
C THR A 279 -16.82 -4.52 3.87
N SER A 280 -16.21 -4.93 2.77
CA SER A 280 -15.76 -4.07 1.66
C SER A 280 -16.73 -4.02 0.48
N LYS A 281 -17.81 -4.83 0.48
CA LYS A 281 -18.78 -4.93 -0.64
C LYS A 281 -19.52 -3.62 -0.96
N ASN A 282 -19.82 -2.83 0.06
CA ASN A 282 -20.70 -1.66 -0.03
C ASN A 282 -19.96 -0.34 0.28
N LEU A 283 -18.65 -0.30 0.01
CA LEU A 283 -17.86 0.91 0.18
C LEU A 283 -18.18 1.94 -0.91
N ALA A 284 -18.02 3.22 -0.57
CA ALA A 284 -18.20 4.33 -1.50
C ALA A 284 -16.99 5.27 -1.48
N VAL A 285 -16.66 5.86 -2.63
CA VAL A 285 -15.69 6.96 -2.73
C VAL A 285 -16.23 8.17 -1.96
N GLY A 286 -15.38 8.83 -1.17
CA GLY A 286 -15.76 9.90 -0.25
C GLY A 286 -16.24 9.42 1.14
N GLN A 287 -16.30 8.12 1.40
CA GLN A 287 -16.58 7.59 2.74
C GLN A 287 -15.38 7.80 3.67
N ASP A 288 -15.61 8.33 4.87
CA ASP A 288 -14.59 8.48 5.91
C ASP A 288 -13.97 7.14 6.34
N VAL A 289 -12.64 7.16 6.50
CA VAL A 289 -11.83 6.04 6.98
C VAL A 289 -10.78 6.49 7.97
N ILE A 290 -10.40 5.56 8.85
CA ILE A 290 -9.34 5.75 9.83
C ILE A 290 -8.35 4.61 9.61
N ALA A 291 -7.09 4.95 9.36
CA ALA A 291 -6.00 4.00 9.29
C ALA A 291 -5.30 3.92 10.64
N VAL A 292 -5.10 2.70 11.14
CA VAL A 292 -4.44 2.42 12.41
C VAL A 292 -3.28 1.45 12.19
N GLY A 293 -2.09 1.84 12.63
CA GLY A 293 -0.87 1.03 12.65
C GLY A 293 -0.15 1.14 13.99
N SER A 294 0.92 0.38 14.15
CA SER A 294 1.79 0.42 15.34
C SER A 294 3.27 0.42 14.94
N PRO A 295 3.75 1.45 14.22
CA PRO A 295 5.16 1.56 13.85
C PRO A 295 6.06 1.61 15.09
N LEU A 296 7.23 1.00 15.01
CA LEU A 296 8.30 1.00 16.02
C LEU A 296 7.88 0.46 17.41
N GLY A 297 6.70 -0.16 17.53
CA GLY A 297 6.22 -0.83 18.75
C GLY A 297 6.09 0.02 20.01
N LEU A 298 6.08 1.35 19.90
CA LEU A 298 6.06 2.29 21.04
C LEU A 298 4.86 3.25 21.04
N GLU A 299 4.36 3.67 19.88
CA GLU A 299 3.15 4.50 19.79
C GLU A 299 2.30 4.06 18.57
N SER A 300 1.07 3.59 18.84
CA SER A 300 0.16 3.24 17.76
C SER A 300 -0.36 4.49 17.05
N THR A 301 -0.11 4.56 15.74
CA THR A 301 -0.39 5.71 14.88
C THR A 301 -1.81 5.62 14.31
N VAL A 302 -2.56 6.71 14.44
CA VAL A 302 -3.90 6.86 13.87
C VAL A 302 -3.86 8.01 12.85
N THR A 303 -4.30 7.74 11.62
CA THR A 303 -4.47 8.76 10.58
C THR A 303 -5.88 8.68 9.98
N THR A 304 -6.40 9.80 9.50
CA THR A 304 -7.77 9.89 8.96
C THR A 304 -7.74 10.32 7.49
N GLY A 305 -8.79 9.97 6.77
CA GLY A 305 -8.99 10.37 5.38
C GLY A 305 -10.31 9.82 4.86
N ILE A 306 -10.42 9.72 3.55
CA ILE A 306 -11.56 9.14 2.83
C ILE A 306 -11.10 7.98 1.93
N ILE A 307 -12.07 7.19 1.44
CA ILE A 307 -11.86 6.35 0.27
C ILE A 307 -11.75 7.25 -0.96
N SER A 308 -10.55 7.38 -1.53
CA SER A 308 -10.29 8.18 -2.73
C SER A 308 -10.64 7.45 -4.03
N ALA A 309 -10.49 6.12 -4.04
CA ALA A 309 -10.90 5.25 -5.14
C ALA A 309 -11.12 3.82 -4.66
N LEU A 310 -11.89 3.05 -5.43
CA LEU A 310 -12.07 1.61 -5.25
C LEU A 310 -11.52 0.86 -6.46
N ASN A 311 -11.33 -0.45 -6.29
CA ASN A 311 -10.97 -1.37 -7.37
C ASN A 311 -9.70 -0.95 -8.14
N ARG A 312 -8.69 -0.46 -7.41
CA ARG A 312 -7.44 0.04 -7.98
C ARG A 312 -6.45 -1.13 -8.14
N PRO A 313 -6.05 -1.52 -9.37
CA PRO A 313 -5.03 -2.55 -9.54
C PRO A 313 -3.68 -1.98 -9.10
N VAL A 314 -3.01 -2.64 -8.16
CA VAL A 314 -1.67 -2.23 -7.70
C VAL A 314 -0.77 -3.46 -7.53
N SER A 315 0.49 -3.36 -7.97
CA SER A 315 1.51 -4.38 -7.75
C SER A 315 2.09 -4.26 -6.34
N THR A 316 1.99 -5.30 -5.51
CA THR A 316 2.60 -5.35 -4.17
C THR A 316 4.05 -5.84 -4.18
N SER A 317 4.48 -6.51 -5.26
CA SER A 317 5.85 -6.99 -5.43
C SER A 317 6.74 -6.02 -6.23
N ARG A 318 7.98 -5.87 -5.77
CA ARG A 318 9.09 -5.19 -6.49
C ARG A 318 10.04 -6.17 -7.20
N GLU A 319 9.90 -7.48 -6.97
CA GLU A 319 10.81 -8.50 -7.50
C GLU A 319 10.40 -9.00 -8.89
N ALA A 320 11.39 -9.19 -9.76
CA ALA A 320 11.17 -9.69 -11.11
C ALA A 320 10.88 -11.20 -11.10
N GLY A 321 9.63 -11.59 -11.32
CA GLY A 321 9.25 -13.00 -11.52
C GLY A 321 7.77 -13.30 -11.21
N THR A 322 7.19 -12.61 -10.22
CA THR A 322 5.79 -12.77 -9.84
C THR A 322 5.15 -11.41 -9.56
N THR A 323 4.43 -10.86 -10.54
CA THR A 323 3.64 -9.63 -10.34
C THR A 323 2.40 -9.94 -9.49
N SER A 324 2.46 -9.58 -8.21
CA SER A 324 1.35 -9.70 -7.29
C SER A 324 0.45 -8.48 -7.42
N VAL A 325 -0.58 -8.57 -8.27
CA VAL A 325 -1.59 -7.52 -8.42
C VAL A 325 -2.75 -7.77 -7.44
N ILE A 326 -3.01 -6.78 -6.58
CA ILE A 326 -4.18 -6.72 -5.70
C ILE A 326 -5.24 -5.74 -6.24
N ASP A 327 -6.48 -5.88 -5.78
CA ASP A 327 -7.57 -4.96 -6.07
C ASP A 327 -7.79 -3.97 -4.92
N ALA A 328 -6.95 -2.94 -4.82
CA ALA A 328 -6.88 -2.10 -3.64
C ALA A 328 -8.05 -1.12 -3.49
N ILE A 329 -8.41 -0.87 -2.23
CA ILE A 329 -9.03 0.38 -1.78
C ILE A 329 -7.90 1.44 -1.79
N GLN A 330 -8.13 2.61 -2.36
CA GLN A 330 -7.22 3.75 -2.29
C GLN A 330 -7.76 4.76 -1.26
N THR A 331 -6.89 5.32 -0.45
CA THR A 331 -7.22 6.35 0.55
C THR A 331 -6.17 7.45 0.58
N ASP A 332 -6.56 8.65 1.02
CA ASP A 332 -5.66 9.76 1.34
C ASP A 332 -5.26 9.78 2.83
N ALA A 333 -5.84 8.91 3.66
CA ALA A 333 -5.35 8.63 5.01
C ALA A 333 -3.87 8.24 4.93
N ALA A 334 -3.03 8.88 5.75
CA ALA A 334 -1.59 8.73 5.63
C ALA A 334 -1.11 7.32 6.03
N ILE A 335 -0.85 6.50 5.00
CA ILE A 335 -0.18 5.20 5.12
C ILE A 335 1.32 5.41 4.90
N ASN A 336 2.10 5.08 5.91
CA ASN A 336 3.56 5.16 5.93
C ASN A 336 4.16 3.76 6.19
N PRO A 337 5.49 3.59 6.04
CA PRO A 337 6.20 2.42 6.56
C PRO A 337 5.82 2.11 8.01
N GLY A 338 5.77 0.82 8.37
CA GLY A 338 5.27 0.36 9.67
C GLY A 338 3.73 0.20 9.74
N ASN A 339 2.94 0.96 8.96
CA ASN A 339 1.47 0.78 8.93
C ASN A 339 1.00 -0.41 8.08
N SER A 340 1.86 -1.01 7.24
CA SER A 340 1.55 -2.23 6.47
C SER A 340 1.07 -3.36 7.39
N GLY A 341 0.00 -4.05 7.02
CA GLY A 341 -0.65 -5.09 7.82
C GLY A 341 -1.59 -4.56 8.91
N GLY A 342 -1.65 -3.23 9.10
CA GLY A 342 -2.54 -2.56 10.03
C GLY A 342 -3.97 -2.43 9.52
N ALA A 343 -4.85 -1.84 10.33
CA ALA A 343 -6.28 -1.75 10.06
C ALA A 343 -6.64 -0.49 9.24
N LEU A 344 -7.44 -0.65 8.19
CA LEU A 344 -8.28 0.42 7.67
C LEU A 344 -9.71 0.20 8.16
N VAL A 345 -10.22 1.09 9.01
CA VAL A 345 -11.58 0.99 9.57
C VAL A 345 -12.49 2.09 9.04
N ASN A 346 -13.80 1.85 9.05
CA ASN A 346 -14.79 2.89 8.83
C ASN A 346 -15.05 3.72 10.10
N ALA A 347 -15.90 4.74 10.00
CA ALA A 347 -16.32 5.60 11.13
C ALA A 347 -17.04 4.89 12.30
N ARG A 348 -17.21 3.56 12.27
CA ARG A 348 -17.72 2.74 13.40
C ARG A 348 -16.64 1.81 13.98
N GLY A 349 -15.39 1.97 13.58
CA GLY A 349 -14.28 1.10 14.00
C GLY A 349 -14.32 -0.31 13.39
N ALA A 350 -15.21 -0.58 12.43
CA ALA A 350 -15.25 -1.88 11.77
C ALA A 350 -14.21 -1.94 10.64
N LEU A 351 -13.42 -3.01 10.61
CA LEU A 351 -12.35 -3.26 9.63
C LEU A 351 -12.93 -3.41 8.22
N ILE A 352 -12.48 -2.58 7.29
CA ILE A 352 -12.88 -2.58 5.87
C ILE A 352 -11.72 -2.88 4.91
N GLY A 353 -10.48 -2.81 5.38
CA GLY A 353 -9.31 -3.29 4.64
C GLY A 353 -8.05 -3.42 5.48
N VAL A 354 -7.02 -4.04 4.91
CA VAL A 354 -5.68 -4.19 5.51
C VAL A 354 -4.73 -3.22 4.82
N ASN A 355 -4.18 -2.25 5.56
CA ASN A 355 -3.25 -1.25 5.03
C ASN A 355 -2.05 -1.92 4.38
N THR A 356 -1.60 -1.45 3.22
CA THR A 356 -0.37 -1.90 2.56
C THR A 356 0.36 -0.69 1.97
N ALA A 357 1.60 -0.47 2.42
CA ALA A 357 2.42 0.66 1.99
C ALA A 357 3.06 0.39 0.61
N ILE A 358 2.25 0.45 -0.44
CA ILE A 358 2.74 0.24 -1.81
C ILE A 358 3.45 1.49 -2.32
N ALA A 359 4.58 1.25 -3.00
CA ALA A 359 5.59 2.22 -3.37
C ALA A 359 5.06 3.57 -3.91
N THR A 360 5.60 4.66 -3.34
CA THR A 360 5.52 6.02 -3.89
C THR A 360 5.98 6.08 -5.34
N LEU A 361 5.29 6.89 -6.15
CA LEU A 361 5.69 7.20 -7.52
C LEU A 361 7.10 7.82 -7.54
N GLY A 362 8.05 7.19 -8.23
CA GLY A 362 9.30 7.82 -8.66
C GLY A 362 10.33 8.13 -7.55
N GLY A 363 10.77 7.11 -6.82
CA GLY A 363 12.01 7.16 -6.02
C GLY A 363 13.05 6.17 -6.57
N GLY A 364 14.34 6.49 -6.43
CA GLY A 364 15.43 5.56 -6.73
C GLY A 364 15.39 4.32 -5.83
N GLN A 365 16.21 3.32 -6.16
CA GLN A 365 16.12 1.94 -5.64
C GLN A 365 16.23 1.79 -4.11
N ASP A 366 16.64 2.84 -3.39
CA ASP A 366 17.00 2.83 -1.97
C ASP A 366 16.27 3.86 -1.10
N THR A 367 15.23 4.56 -1.59
CA THR A 367 14.45 5.53 -0.77
C THR A 367 13.00 5.14 -0.58
N GLN A 368 12.64 4.86 0.68
CA GLN A 368 11.26 4.67 1.11
C GLN A 368 10.60 6.05 1.29
N GLY A 369 9.86 6.50 0.29
CA GLY A 369 9.14 7.77 0.35
C GLY A 369 8.03 7.77 1.42
N GLY A 370 7.84 8.89 2.09
CA GLY A 370 6.69 9.11 2.98
C GLY A 370 5.38 9.28 2.21
N SER A 371 4.27 9.23 2.93
CA SER A 371 2.93 9.36 2.35
C SER A 371 2.75 10.70 1.61
N ILE A 372 2.24 10.60 0.38
CA ILE A 372 1.84 11.74 -0.47
C ILE A 372 0.31 11.83 -0.64
N GLY A 373 -0.46 11.28 0.31
CA GLY A 373 -1.92 11.14 0.18
C GLY A 373 -2.35 10.03 -0.79
N LEU A 374 -1.49 9.03 -1.01
CA LEU A 374 -1.78 7.83 -1.81
C LEU A 374 -1.49 6.58 -0.98
N GLY A 375 -2.41 6.26 -0.07
CA GLY A 375 -2.45 5.01 0.68
C GLY A 375 -3.26 3.94 -0.05
N PHE A 376 -2.94 2.67 0.21
CA PHE A 376 -3.65 1.52 -0.34
C PHE A 376 -4.00 0.52 0.77
N ALA A 377 -5.11 -0.19 0.61
CA ALA A 377 -5.51 -1.28 1.49
C ALA A 377 -6.15 -2.44 0.72
N ILE A 378 -5.89 -3.67 1.16
CA ILE A 378 -6.51 -4.89 0.62
C ILE A 378 -7.96 -4.98 1.15
N PRO A 379 -8.98 -5.16 0.31
CA PRO A 379 -10.38 -5.23 0.75
C PRO A 379 -10.63 -6.36 1.77
N ILE A 380 -11.39 -6.07 2.83
CA ILE A 380 -11.51 -7.01 3.95
C ILE A 380 -12.20 -8.34 3.60
N ASP A 381 -13.16 -8.37 2.67
CA ASP A 381 -13.82 -9.63 2.30
C ASP A 381 -12.84 -10.59 1.61
N GLN A 382 -11.88 -10.06 0.86
CA GLN A 382 -10.78 -10.84 0.26
C GLN A 382 -9.77 -11.25 1.35
N ALA A 383 -9.35 -10.31 2.20
CA ALA A 383 -8.34 -10.58 3.24
C ALA A 383 -8.80 -11.63 4.25
N ILE A 384 -10.05 -11.57 4.73
CA ILE A 384 -10.62 -12.56 5.67
C ILE A 384 -10.81 -13.93 5.00
N ARG A 385 -11.23 -13.97 3.73
CA ARG A 385 -11.32 -15.23 2.96
C ARG A 385 -9.96 -15.93 2.91
N VAL A 386 -8.89 -15.19 2.56
CA VAL A 386 -7.52 -15.72 2.52
C VAL A 386 -7.04 -16.09 3.93
N ALA A 387 -7.24 -15.23 4.93
CA ALA A 387 -6.79 -15.47 6.30
C ALA A 387 -7.40 -16.74 6.91
N ASN A 388 -8.69 -17.02 6.69
CA ASN A 388 -9.33 -18.26 7.13
C ASN A 388 -8.66 -19.50 6.47
N GLN A 389 -8.43 -19.47 5.16
CA GLN A 389 -7.77 -20.57 4.45
C GLN A 389 -6.32 -20.81 4.93
N LEU A 390 -5.56 -19.73 5.14
CA LEU A 390 -4.20 -19.78 5.69
C LEU A 390 -4.17 -20.32 7.12
N ARG A 391 -5.12 -19.92 7.98
CA ARG A 391 -5.27 -20.44 9.35
C ARG A 391 -5.58 -21.94 9.36
N GLU A 392 -6.43 -22.40 8.45
CA GLU A 392 -6.95 -23.78 8.44
C GLU A 392 -6.04 -24.78 7.72
N THR A 393 -5.33 -24.36 6.68
CA THR A 393 -4.58 -25.27 5.79
C THR A 393 -3.14 -24.84 5.51
N GLY A 394 -2.72 -23.67 5.99
CA GLY A 394 -1.42 -23.04 5.68
C GLY A 394 -1.32 -22.51 4.24
N ARG A 395 -2.38 -22.60 3.43
CA ARG A 395 -2.41 -22.21 2.01
C ARG A 395 -3.75 -21.53 1.67
N SER A 396 -3.74 -20.71 0.62
CA SER A 396 -4.93 -20.07 0.06
C SER A 396 -5.20 -20.57 -1.36
N THR A 397 -6.38 -20.25 -1.88
CA THR A 397 -6.78 -20.49 -3.27
C THR A 397 -7.28 -19.20 -3.90
N GLN A 398 -6.74 -18.83 -5.05
CA GLN A 398 -7.19 -17.67 -5.81
C GLN A 398 -8.12 -18.07 -6.95
N ALA A 399 -9.15 -17.26 -7.20
CA ALA A 399 -10.00 -17.42 -8.37
C ALA A 399 -9.22 -17.10 -9.66
N GLY A 400 -9.53 -17.80 -10.74
CA GLY A 400 -8.89 -17.61 -12.02
C GLY A 400 -9.81 -17.83 -13.21
N LEU A 401 -9.55 -17.10 -14.29
CA LEU A 401 -10.33 -17.12 -15.53
C LEU A 401 -9.80 -18.12 -16.58
N GLY A 402 -8.54 -18.53 -16.46
CA GLY A 402 -7.91 -19.49 -17.37
C GLY A 402 -7.43 -18.84 -18.67
N VAL A 403 -6.82 -17.67 -18.56
CA VAL A 403 -6.31 -16.89 -19.70
C VAL A 403 -4.96 -16.27 -19.37
N SER A 404 -4.10 -16.13 -20.39
CA SER A 404 -2.96 -15.21 -20.33
C SER A 404 -3.35 -13.88 -20.95
N VAL A 405 -2.95 -12.77 -20.32
CA VAL A 405 -3.21 -11.41 -20.82
C VAL A 405 -1.93 -10.75 -21.31
N ARG A 406 -2.05 -9.89 -22.32
CA ARG A 406 -0.98 -8.97 -22.75
C ARG A 406 -1.54 -7.55 -22.87
N PRO A 407 -0.68 -6.51 -22.80
CA PRO A 407 -1.08 -5.16 -23.18
C PRO A 407 -1.67 -5.13 -24.59
N THR A 408 -2.69 -4.30 -24.80
CA THR A 408 -3.16 -3.97 -26.15
C THR A 408 -2.05 -3.22 -26.89
N SER A 409 -1.84 -3.53 -28.17
CA SER A 409 -0.90 -2.78 -29.03
C SER A 409 -1.43 -1.38 -29.38
N ASP A 410 -2.73 -1.17 -29.24
CA ASP A 410 -3.40 0.12 -29.26
C ASP A 410 -3.64 0.60 -27.82
N SER A 411 -2.97 1.68 -27.43
CA SER A 411 -3.14 2.32 -26.12
C SER A 411 -4.45 3.09 -25.98
N THR A 412 -5.21 3.27 -27.07
CA THR A 412 -6.50 3.99 -27.09
C THR A 412 -7.72 3.08 -26.93
N THR A 413 -7.55 1.75 -27.04
CA THR A 413 -8.61 0.75 -26.78
C THR A 413 -8.45 0.18 -25.36
N PRO A 414 -9.29 0.57 -24.38
CA PRO A 414 -9.20 0.06 -23.01
C PRO A 414 -9.64 -1.40 -22.92
N GLY A 415 -8.90 -2.22 -22.18
CA GLY A 415 -9.27 -3.61 -21.91
C GLY A 415 -8.07 -4.51 -21.63
N ALA A 416 -8.35 -5.81 -21.52
CA ALA A 416 -7.34 -6.86 -21.40
C ALA A 416 -7.39 -7.77 -22.63
N LEU A 417 -6.34 -7.76 -23.45
CA LEU A 417 -6.20 -8.65 -24.60
C LEU A 417 -5.79 -10.05 -24.12
N ILE A 418 -6.62 -11.05 -24.41
CA ILE A 418 -6.33 -12.46 -24.17
C ILE A 418 -5.36 -12.95 -25.23
N SER A 419 -4.17 -13.37 -24.82
CA SER A 419 -3.12 -13.91 -25.70
C SER A 419 -3.01 -15.44 -25.69
N ASP A 420 -3.67 -16.10 -24.74
CA ASP A 420 -3.80 -17.56 -24.65
C ASP A 420 -5.00 -17.91 -23.77
N VAL A 421 -5.64 -19.04 -24.03
CA VAL A 421 -6.74 -19.57 -23.21
C VAL A 421 -6.39 -20.98 -22.76
N THR A 422 -6.32 -21.19 -21.44
CA THR A 422 -6.01 -22.48 -20.84
C THR A 422 -7.06 -23.51 -21.24
N ALA A 423 -6.65 -24.56 -21.96
CA ALA A 423 -7.54 -25.62 -22.40
C ALA A 423 -8.28 -26.27 -21.22
N GLY A 424 -9.61 -26.32 -21.31
CA GLY A 424 -10.47 -26.83 -20.22
C GLY A 424 -10.64 -25.89 -19.02
N GLY A 425 -10.02 -24.70 -19.01
CA GLY A 425 -10.23 -23.67 -17.99
C GLY A 425 -11.56 -22.91 -18.16
N PRO A 426 -11.91 -22.02 -17.21
CA PRO A 426 -13.19 -21.31 -17.20
C PRO A 426 -13.54 -20.55 -18.48
N ALA A 427 -12.60 -19.75 -19.01
CA ALA A 427 -12.78 -19.01 -20.26
C ALA A 427 -13.02 -19.94 -21.46
N ALA A 428 -12.30 -21.07 -21.55
CA ALA A 428 -12.51 -22.07 -22.59
C ALA A 428 -13.91 -22.72 -22.50
N LYS A 429 -14.33 -23.10 -21.28
CA LYS A 429 -15.67 -23.65 -21.00
C LYS A 429 -16.78 -22.68 -21.39
N ALA A 430 -16.56 -21.38 -21.20
CA ALA A 430 -17.49 -20.31 -21.57
C ALA A 430 -17.38 -19.84 -23.04
N GLY A 431 -16.49 -20.45 -23.85
CA GLY A 431 -16.32 -20.10 -25.26
C GLY A 431 -15.67 -18.75 -25.53
N ILE A 432 -14.91 -18.20 -24.59
CA ILE A 432 -14.12 -16.97 -24.78
C ILE A 432 -12.82 -17.34 -25.54
N PRO A 433 -12.59 -16.80 -26.75
CA PRO A 433 -11.45 -17.20 -27.58
C PRO A 433 -10.18 -16.37 -27.31
N GLU A 434 -9.05 -16.88 -27.78
CA GLU A 434 -7.83 -16.09 -27.97
C GLU A 434 -8.10 -14.86 -28.87
N GLY A 435 -7.40 -13.74 -28.61
CA GLY A 435 -7.58 -12.49 -29.34
C GLY A 435 -8.83 -11.69 -28.95
N ALA A 436 -9.60 -12.17 -27.98
CA ALA A 436 -10.67 -11.39 -27.35
C ALA A 436 -10.09 -10.28 -26.45
N VAL A 437 -10.71 -9.10 -26.47
CA VAL A 437 -10.41 -8.00 -25.54
C VAL A 437 -11.51 -7.92 -24.50
N VAL A 438 -11.20 -8.27 -23.24
CA VAL A 438 -12.15 -8.16 -22.12
C VAL A 438 -12.29 -6.70 -21.70
N THR A 439 -13.54 -6.23 -21.61
CA THR A 439 -13.91 -4.84 -21.30
C THR A 439 -14.75 -4.71 -20.04
N LYS A 440 -15.41 -5.78 -19.55
CA LYS A 440 -16.01 -5.81 -18.21
C LYS A 440 -15.94 -7.16 -17.51
N VAL A 441 -15.95 -7.13 -16.18
CA VAL A 441 -16.25 -8.25 -15.27
C VAL A 441 -17.43 -7.84 -14.40
N GLY A 442 -18.60 -8.45 -14.60
CA GLY A 442 -19.87 -7.91 -14.12
C GLY A 442 -20.06 -6.46 -14.60
N ASP A 443 -20.39 -5.56 -13.67
CA ASP A 443 -20.52 -4.13 -13.95
C ASP A 443 -19.18 -3.38 -14.06
N ARG A 444 -18.07 -3.96 -13.56
CA ARG A 444 -16.77 -3.31 -13.50
C ARG A 444 -16.13 -3.22 -14.88
N THR A 445 -15.88 -2.00 -15.35
CA THR A 445 -15.05 -1.73 -16.53
C THR A 445 -13.61 -2.18 -16.32
N ILE A 446 -13.08 -2.92 -17.29
CA ILE A 446 -11.69 -3.34 -17.38
C ILE A 446 -10.96 -2.44 -18.38
N THR A 447 -9.87 -1.81 -17.94
CA THR A 447 -9.06 -0.90 -18.76
C THR A 447 -7.66 -1.42 -19.08
N SER A 448 -7.20 -2.48 -18.39
CA SER A 448 -5.87 -3.09 -18.57
C SER A 448 -5.87 -4.58 -18.20
N GLY A 449 -4.79 -5.28 -18.55
CA GLY A 449 -4.53 -6.65 -18.09
C GLY A 449 -4.54 -6.79 -16.57
N ASP A 450 -3.85 -5.89 -15.86
CA ASP A 450 -3.82 -5.86 -14.39
C ASP A 450 -5.21 -5.63 -13.79
N ALA A 451 -6.05 -4.80 -14.43
CA ALA A 451 -7.43 -4.61 -14.02
C ALA A 451 -8.27 -5.89 -14.15
N LEU A 452 -8.04 -6.71 -15.18
CA LEU A 452 -8.69 -8.02 -15.29
C LEU A 452 -8.18 -8.99 -14.21
N VAL A 453 -6.88 -9.04 -13.97
CA VAL A 453 -6.28 -9.91 -12.95
C VAL A 453 -6.80 -9.54 -11.55
N ALA A 454 -6.82 -8.24 -11.21
CA ALA A 454 -7.38 -7.73 -9.96
C ALA A 454 -8.89 -8.04 -9.83
N ALA A 455 -9.67 -7.80 -10.88
CA ALA A 455 -11.10 -8.08 -10.90
C ALA A 455 -11.43 -9.57 -10.72
N VAL A 456 -10.69 -10.46 -11.37
CA VAL A 456 -10.90 -11.92 -11.23
C VAL A 456 -10.50 -12.41 -9.83
N ARG A 457 -9.44 -11.85 -9.23
CA ARG A 457 -8.93 -12.27 -7.90
C ARG A 457 -9.75 -11.76 -6.71
N SER A 458 -10.53 -10.69 -6.85
CA SER A 458 -11.41 -10.22 -5.76
C SER A 458 -12.54 -11.23 -5.49
N HIS A 459 -13.00 -11.94 -6.52
CA HIS A 459 -13.96 -13.05 -6.44
C HIS A 459 -13.41 -14.31 -5.76
N ALA A 460 -14.32 -15.15 -5.27
CA ALA A 460 -14.00 -16.49 -4.76
C ALA A 460 -14.01 -17.54 -5.88
N PRO A 461 -13.20 -18.62 -5.78
CA PRO A 461 -13.39 -19.78 -6.64
C PRO A 461 -14.81 -20.35 -6.50
N GLY A 462 -15.47 -20.62 -7.62
CA GLY A 462 -16.89 -20.98 -7.69
C GLY A 462 -17.84 -19.80 -7.95
N ASP A 463 -17.40 -18.55 -7.78
CA ASP A 463 -18.20 -17.38 -8.17
C ASP A 463 -18.48 -17.44 -9.68
N THR A 464 -19.71 -17.10 -10.05
CA THR A 464 -20.13 -17.03 -11.46
C THR A 464 -20.32 -15.56 -11.85
N VAL A 465 -19.56 -15.12 -12.85
CA VAL A 465 -19.45 -13.71 -13.24
C VAL A 465 -19.66 -13.53 -14.75
N ASP A 466 -20.30 -12.43 -15.13
CA ASP A 466 -20.49 -12.10 -16.54
C ASP A 466 -19.24 -11.40 -17.10
N ILE A 467 -18.55 -12.04 -18.02
CA ILE A 467 -17.37 -11.47 -18.70
C ILE A 467 -17.82 -10.86 -20.02
N THR A 468 -17.72 -9.53 -20.14
CA THR A 468 -17.98 -8.82 -21.40
C THR A 468 -16.67 -8.60 -22.15
N TYR A 469 -16.62 -9.03 -23.40
CA TYR A 469 -15.44 -8.99 -24.25
C TYR A 469 -15.81 -8.62 -25.69
N THR A 470 -14.84 -8.17 -26.47
CA THR A 470 -15.01 -7.94 -27.91
C THR A 470 -14.18 -8.91 -28.73
N VAL A 471 -14.70 -9.31 -29.89
CA VAL A 471 -13.95 -10.05 -30.93
C VAL A 471 -14.17 -9.31 -32.24
N ARG A 472 -13.10 -8.78 -32.85
CA ARG A 472 -13.16 -7.91 -34.04
C ARG A 472 -14.14 -6.73 -33.87
N GLY A 473 -14.16 -6.13 -32.67
CA GLY A 473 -14.99 -4.96 -32.34
C GLY A 473 -16.44 -5.23 -31.95
N ALA A 474 -16.97 -6.44 -32.17
CA ALA A 474 -18.33 -6.78 -31.74
C ALA A 474 -18.35 -7.21 -30.26
N PRO A 475 -19.15 -6.57 -29.37
CA PRO A 475 -19.25 -6.96 -27.98
C PRO A 475 -20.05 -8.27 -27.82
N LYS A 476 -19.63 -9.07 -26.86
CA LYS A 476 -20.25 -10.32 -26.40
C LYS A 476 -20.14 -10.40 -24.89
N THR A 477 -21.07 -11.09 -24.26
CA THR A 477 -21.01 -11.42 -22.83
C THR A 477 -21.13 -12.92 -22.68
N ALA A 478 -20.26 -13.52 -21.86
CA ALA A 478 -20.32 -14.93 -21.49
C ALA A 478 -20.32 -15.03 -19.96
N GLN A 479 -21.21 -15.86 -19.42
CA GLN A 479 -21.22 -16.17 -18.00
C GLN A 479 -20.14 -17.21 -17.70
N VAL A 480 -19.28 -16.94 -16.72
CA VAL A 480 -18.10 -17.77 -16.40
C VAL A 480 -18.07 -18.10 -14.92
N THR A 481 -18.11 -19.39 -14.58
CA THR A 481 -17.81 -19.88 -13.23
C THR A 481 -16.29 -19.95 -13.05
N LEU A 482 -15.75 -19.12 -12.15
CA LEU A 482 -14.32 -19.05 -11.88
C LEU A 482 -13.85 -20.29 -11.13
N GLU A 483 -12.64 -20.76 -11.42
CA GLU A 483 -12.06 -21.96 -10.80
C GLU A 483 -10.75 -21.63 -10.07
N THR A 484 -10.36 -22.49 -9.12
CA THR A 484 -9.02 -22.44 -8.52
C THR A 484 -8.01 -22.88 -9.56
N LEU A 485 -7.26 -21.94 -10.14
CA LEU A 485 -6.14 -22.27 -11.00
C LEU A 485 -4.89 -22.54 -10.16
N ARG A 486 -4.31 -23.72 -10.33
CA ARG A 486 -2.95 -23.98 -9.85
C ARG A 486 -1.98 -23.29 -10.78
N VAL A 487 -1.14 -22.42 -10.23
CA VAL A 487 0.13 -22.08 -10.87
C VAL A 487 1.00 -23.33 -10.74
N ASN A 488 1.42 -23.90 -11.88
CA ASN A 488 2.33 -25.04 -11.92
C ASN A 488 3.77 -24.60 -11.62
#